data_AF-A0A8H4BGU2-F1
#
_entry.id   AF-A0A8H4BGU2-F1
#
_cell.length_a   1.000
_cell.length_b   1.000
_cell.length_c   1.000
_cell.angle_alpha   90.00
_cell.angle_beta   90.00
_cell.angle_gamma   90.00
#
_symmetry.space_group_name_H-M   'P 1'
#
loop_
_entity.id
_entity.type
_entity.pdbx_description
1 polymer ?
#
loop_
_entity_poly.entity_id
_entity_poly.type
_entity_poly.pdbx_seq_one_letter_code
_entity_poly.pdbx_strand_id
1 'polypeptide(L)'
;MITRLPEEVWEQICSYLNYQDQFQLALTNKKSYDIVKMARSDQYLVIDHNQSVSPASSFLIHQVIKITIANNLSGLRLYQLLRHFRFVSVVDLTAIDINKVDANKLISYLRQIKRNFNLTVKENDSGKLKHIVDINGCNNIHVIEHRKRKYNAEEEEEQLERQQREPLPVSEIMKPLKESLSTYEKRLREFTLSPSSHVPFALAKLNVSKEYRSMMHAEGHGLEDLIDGLAIEDAIVMIGQQFVESVLFSNEGSYVLITQLEVYYKDREIDDASINNVQLVDNEYEKRPVVVVERKTAQKSAWYELKLYYKKYELLVTGAVHGRVDEETFDCFLGSSRAPNSLMQQSHWIVLAPKKSVPFERDIRLLQSFRNRASTFEWAFKSQNFIQRRFHTVNPLTYYQGRDVDYYSIASFILECGSKGRVTRTQAWKCRRMLYKMEFWVHLGLKQKPSPNEVLEAVKNQHKLCKMKRWMLELVFSPTPGTITNEELTVLYKNFLYQKLKAENQKRMKQLQ
;
A
#
# COMPACT_ATOMS: atom_id res chain seq x y z
N MET A 1 -16.09 4.63 0.30
CA MET A 1 -17.16 5.58 0.67
C MET A 1 -17.29 6.73 -0.33
N ILE A 2 -16.18 7.41 -0.67
CA ILE A 2 -16.14 8.61 -1.52
C ILE A 2 -16.70 8.41 -2.96
N THR A 3 -16.56 7.22 -3.57
CA THR A 3 -17.04 6.96 -4.95
C THR A 3 -18.57 6.96 -5.11
N ARG A 4 -19.33 6.88 -4.03
CA ARG A 4 -20.80 6.86 -4.02
C ARG A 4 -21.45 8.23 -3.85
N LEU A 5 -20.68 9.31 -3.72
CA LEU A 5 -21.24 10.66 -3.64
C LEU A 5 -21.90 11.06 -4.97
N PRO A 6 -23.01 11.84 -4.92
CA PRO A 6 -23.60 12.49 -6.08
C PRO A 6 -22.59 13.40 -6.82
N GLU A 7 -22.79 13.63 -8.11
CA GLU A 7 -21.86 14.43 -8.93
C GLU A 7 -21.80 15.89 -8.46
N GLU A 8 -22.90 16.43 -7.95
CA GLU A 8 -22.98 17.81 -7.44
C GLU A 8 -22.09 18.02 -6.21
N VAL A 9 -22.05 17.02 -5.32
CA VAL A 9 -21.19 17.04 -4.12
C VAL A 9 -19.72 16.97 -4.53
N TRP A 10 -19.43 16.20 -5.57
CA TRP A 10 -18.09 16.08 -6.12
C TRP A 10 -17.60 17.38 -6.77
N GLU A 11 -18.45 18.06 -7.55
CA GLU A 11 -18.14 19.38 -8.11
C GLU A 11 -17.83 20.39 -7.01
N GLN A 12 -18.65 20.40 -5.94
CA GLN A 12 -18.39 21.24 -4.77
C GLN A 12 -17.04 20.92 -4.15
N ILE A 13 -16.76 19.64 -3.84
CA ILE A 13 -15.46 19.23 -3.29
C ILE A 13 -14.30 19.70 -4.18
N CYS A 14 -14.39 19.47 -5.49
CA CYS A 14 -13.34 19.87 -6.44
C CYS A 14 -13.13 21.39 -6.45
N SER A 15 -14.19 22.20 -6.31
CA SER A 15 -14.08 23.66 -6.27
C SER A 15 -13.27 24.20 -5.09
N TYR A 16 -13.15 23.44 -3.99
CA TYR A 16 -12.37 23.80 -2.80
C TYR A 16 -10.92 23.29 -2.82
N LEU A 17 -10.61 22.33 -3.68
CA LEU A 17 -9.26 21.78 -3.82
C LEU A 17 -8.40 22.69 -4.70
N ASN A 18 -7.12 22.81 -4.35
CA ASN A 18 -6.16 23.46 -5.26
C ASN A 18 -5.87 22.55 -6.48
N TYR A 19 -5.26 23.11 -7.52
CA TYR A 19 -4.99 22.37 -8.76
C TYR A 19 -4.10 21.13 -8.56
N GLN A 20 -3.21 21.13 -7.56
CA GLN A 20 -2.36 19.98 -7.24
C GLN A 20 -3.17 18.85 -6.61
N ASP A 21 -4.04 19.16 -5.64
CA ASP A 21 -4.91 18.19 -4.99
C ASP A 21 -5.97 17.65 -5.96
N GLN A 22 -6.50 18.50 -6.85
CA GLN A 22 -7.37 18.09 -7.94
C GLN A 22 -6.66 17.09 -8.87
N PHE A 23 -5.40 17.37 -9.24
CA PHE A 23 -4.61 16.45 -10.07
C PHE A 23 -4.41 15.10 -9.37
N GLN A 24 -4.05 15.09 -8.09
CA GLN A 24 -3.89 13.85 -7.32
C GLN A 24 -5.21 13.07 -7.24
N LEU A 25 -6.32 13.76 -6.99
CA LEU A 25 -7.65 13.18 -6.95
C LEU A 25 -8.04 12.52 -8.28
N ALA A 26 -7.68 13.14 -9.41
CA ALA A 26 -7.97 12.61 -10.74
C ALA A 26 -7.19 11.32 -11.06
N LEU A 27 -6.04 11.09 -10.43
CA LEU A 27 -5.27 9.85 -10.60
C LEU A 27 -5.89 8.64 -9.87
N THR A 28 -6.82 8.88 -8.94
CA THR A 28 -7.37 7.81 -8.08
C THR A 28 -8.26 6.83 -8.83
N ASN A 29 -9.11 7.29 -9.76
CA ASN A 29 -9.97 6.46 -10.60
C ASN A 29 -10.59 7.28 -11.75
N LYS A 30 -11.17 6.58 -12.74
CA LYS A 30 -11.80 7.20 -13.92
C LYS A 30 -12.93 8.17 -13.59
N LYS A 31 -13.80 7.85 -12.62
CA LYS A 31 -14.92 8.74 -12.22
C LYS A 31 -14.37 10.05 -11.64
N SER A 32 -13.39 9.98 -10.74
CA SER A 32 -12.71 11.17 -10.21
C SER A 32 -12.04 11.97 -11.33
N TYR A 33 -11.38 11.32 -12.29
CA TYR A 33 -10.79 11.99 -13.44
C TYR A 33 -11.83 12.76 -14.25
N ASP A 34 -12.95 12.12 -14.61
CA ASP A 34 -14.00 12.73 -15.44
C ASP A 34 -14.65 13.93 -14.74
N ILE A 35 -14.91 13.81 -13.44
CA ILE A 35 -15.46 14.89 -12.60
C ILE A 35 -14.47 16.04 -12.50
N VAL A 36 -13.23 15.77 -12.06
CA VAL A 36 -12.25 16.83 -11.84
C VAL A 36 -11.94 17.55 -13.15
N LYS A 37 -11.90 16.84 -14.28
CA LYS A 37 -11.69 17.42 -15.62
C LYS A 37 -12.77 18.44 -16.01
N MET A 38 -14.00 18.28 -15.52
CA MET A 38 -15.13 19.18 -15.83
C MET A 38 -15.33 20.26 -14.76
N ALA A 39 -14.84 20.03 -13.54
CA ALA A 39 -14.93 20.98 -12.43
C ALA A 39 -14.13 22.25 -12.75
N ARG A 40 -14.82 23.40 -12.70
CA ARG A 40 -14.16 24.70 -12.84
C ARG A 40 -13.61 25.14 -11.49
N SER A 41 -12.42 25.72 -11.50
CA SER A 41 -11.81 26.29 -10.30
C SER A 41 -11.83 27.81 -10.35
N ASP A 42 -12.31 28.41 -9.27
CA ASP A 42 -12.25 29.86 -9.05
C ASP A 42 -10.89 30.34 -8.54
N GLN A 43 -9.96 29.41 -8.27
CA GLN A 43 -8.61 29.71 -7.81
C GLN A 43 -7.72 30.20 -8.96
N TYR A 44 -6.81 31.11 -8.62
CA TYR A 44 -5.78 31.58 -9.55
C TYR A 44 -4.74 30.49 -9.78
N LEU A 45 -4.54 30.12 -11.05
CA LEU A 45 -3.37 29.35 -11.43
C LEU A 45 -2.18 30.30 -11.56
N VAL A 46 -1.17 30.12 -10.71
CA VAL A 46 0.07 30.91 -10.81
C VAL A 46 0.96 30.30 -11.89
N ILE A 47 1.36 31.12 -12.86
CA ILE A 47 2.22 30.70 -13.97
C ILE A 47 3.56 31.42 -13.85
N ASP A 48 4.61 30.62 -13.68
CA ASP A 48 5.99 31.05 -13.64
C ASP A 48 6.71 30.66 -14.94
N HIS A 49 7.33 31.64 -15.60
CA HIS A 49 8.15 31.45 -16.80
C HIS A 49 9.27 30.41 -16.63
N ASN A 50 9.83 30.28 -15.43
CA ASN A 50 10.97 29.41 -15.16
C ASN A 50 10.57 27.94 -14.96
N GLN A 51 9.28 27.66 -14.80
CA GLN A 51 8.77 26.30 -14.71
C GLN A 51 8.24 25.90 -16.09
N SER A 52 8.83 24.88 -16.71
CA SER A 52 8.29 24.34 -17.97
C SER A 52 6.84 23.93 -17.74
N VAL A 53 5.91 24.48 -18.54
CA VAL A 53 4.51 24.09 -18.51
C VAL A 53 4.44 22.61 -18.92
N SER A 54 4.41 21.75 -17.92
CA SER A 54 4.41 20.30 -18.03
C SER A 54 3.16 19.79 -18.78
N PRO A 55 3.14 18.53 -19.27
CA PRO A 55 1.95 17.85 -19.81
C PRO A 55 0.68 17.93 -18.92
N ALA A 56 0.81 18.33 -17.65
CA ALA A 56 -0.30 18.75 -16.78
C ALA A 56 -1.18 19.88 -17.36
N SER A 57 -0.65 20.67 -18.33
CA SER A 57 -1.43 21.65 -19.07
C SER A 57 -2.68 21.06 -19.71
N SER A 58 -2.59 19.90 -20.35
CA SER A 58 -3.74 19.26 -21.02
C SER A 58 -4.92 18.97 -20.08
N PHE A 59 -4.62 18.67 -18.80
CA PHE A 59 -5.59 18.40 -17.76
C PHE A 59 -6.25 19.69 -17.26
N LEU A 60 -5.46 20.75 -17.05
CA LEU A 60 -5.91 22.03 -16.51
C LEU A 60 -6.62 22.93 -17.53
N ILE A 61 -6.49 22.66 -18.83
CA ILE A 61 -7.04 23.49 -19.94
C ILE A 61 -8.54 23.81 -19.77
N HIS A 62 -9.30 22.87 -19.19
CA HIS A 62 -10.75 23.00 -19.04
C HIS A 62 -11.20 23.56 -17.68
N GLN A 63 -10.29 23.63 -16.70
CA GLN A 63 -10.62 23.97 -15.31
C GLN A 63 -10.31 25.43 -14.98
N VAL A 64 -9.29 26.00 -15.61
CA VAL A 64 -8.71 27.30 -15.23
C VAL A 64 -9.52 28.45 -15.82
N ILE A 65 -10.07 29.29 -14.94
CA ILE A 65 -10.75 30.54 -15.30
C ILE A 65 -9.86 31.77 -15.04
N LYS A 66 -9.01 31.71 -14.01
CA LYS A 66 -8.17 32.83 -13.55
C LYS A 66 -6.70 32.42 -13.52
N ILE A 67 -5.83 33.27 -14.06
CA ILE A 67 -4.37 33.06 -14.06
C ILE A 67 -3.68 34.26 -13.44
N THR A 68 -2.68 34.03 -12.59
CA THR A 68 -1.72 35.05 -12.15
C THR A 68 -0.37 34.78 -12.80
N ILE A 69 0.26 35.81 -13.35
CA ILE A 69 1.57 35.68 -13.99
C ILE A 69 2.62 36.26 -13.05
N ALA A 70 3.48 35.41 -12.49
CA ALA A 70 4.40 35.79 -11.42
C ALA A 70 5.71 36.45 -11.92
N ASN A 71 6.10 36.22 -13.19
CA ASN A 71 7.37 36.66 -13.75
C ASN A 71 7.18 37.34 -15.12
N ASN A 72 8.22 38.05 -15.59
CA ASN A 72 8.24 38.73 -16.89
C ASN A 72 8.16 37.73 -18.06
N LEU A 73 6.96 37.28 -18.37
CA LEU A 73 6.67 36.39 -19.47
C LEU A 73 6.63 37.20 -20.78
N SER A 74 7.32 36.74 -21.82
CA SER A 74 7.25 37.43 -23.12
C SER A 74 5.81 37.38 -23.66
N GLY A 75 5.36 38.47 -24.30
CA GLY A 75 3.99 38.55 -24.82
C GLY A 75 3.64 37.39 -25.76
N LEU A 76 4.59 36.91 -26.56
CA LEU A 76 4.42 35.75 -27.45
C LEU A 76 4.19 34.44 -26.68
N ARG A 77 4.91 34.22 -25.57
CA ARG A 77 4.70 33.03 -24.74
C ARG A 77 3.35 33.08 -24.04
N LEU A 78 2.93 34.27 -23.58
CA LEU A 78 1.63 34.42 -22.94
C LEU A 78 0.49 34.19 -23.94
N TYR A 79 0.64 34.70 -25.16
CA TYR A 79 -0.27 34.42 -26.26
C TYR A 79 -0.42 32.92 -26.51
N GLN A 80 0.71 32.22 -26.67
CA GLN A 80 0.74 30.77 -26.86
C GLN A 80 0.04 30.07 -25.70
N LEU A 81 0.37 30.43 -24.47
CA LEU A 81 -0.20 29.84 -23.26
C LEU A 81 -1.71 30.04 -23.18
N LEU A 82 -2.20 31.28 -23.33
CA LEU A 82 -3.62 31.58 -23.26
C LEU A 82 -4.40 30.89 -24.39
N ARG A 83 -3.82 30.69 -25.56
CA ARG A 83 -4.45 29.91 -26.64
C ARG A 83 -4.71 28.45 -26.24
N HIS A 84 -3.93 27.88 -25.32
CA HIS A 84 -4.17 26.54 -24.80
C HIS A 84 -5.30 26.54 -23.75
N PHE A 85 -5.33 27.52 -22.84
CA PHE A 85 -6.38 27.60 -21.81
C PHE A 85 -7.68 28.20 -22.34
N ARG A 86 -8.66 27.36 -22.70
CA ARG A 86 -9.89 27.77 -23.41
C ARG A 86 -10.84 28.66 -22.59
N PHE A 87 -10.88 28.50 -21.27
CA PHE A 87 -11.85 29.17 -20.40
C PHE A 87 -11.30 30.30 -19.55
N VAL A 88 -10.01 30.63 -19.69
CA VAL A 88 -9.42 31.77 -18.98
C VAL A 88 -10.11 33.05 -19.42
N SER A 89 -10.69 33.75 -18.45
CA SER A 89 -11.32 35.06 -18.62
C SER A 89 -10.69 36.13 -17.73
N VAL A 90 -9.86 35.75 -16.74
CA VAL A 90 -9.17 36.70 -15.86
C VAL A 90 -7.67 36.46 -15.93
N VAL A 91 -6.91 37.51 -16.22
CA VAL A 91 -5.45 37.48 -16.22
C VAL A 91 -4.96 38.55 -15.25
N ASP A 92 -4.35 38.10 -14.17
CA ASP A 92 -3.76 38.94 -13.14
C ASP A 92 -2.28 39.18 -13.43
N LEU A 93 -1.97 40.45 -13.65
CA LEU A 93 -0.66 40.98 -14.00
C LEU A 93 -0.06 41.77 -12.83
N THR A 94 -0.65 41.73 -11.64
CA THR A 94 -0.20 42.55 -10.49
C THR A 94 1.25 42.26 -10.07
N ALA A 95 1.74 41.05 -10.28
CA ALA A 95 3.13 40.69 -10.02
C ALA A 95 4.12 41.16 -11.10
N ILE A 96 3.63 41.61 -12.26
CA ILE A 96 4.45 42.09 -13.38
C ILE A 96 4.71 43.60 -13.25
N ASP A 97 5.92 44.01 -13.62
CA ASP A 97 6.23 45.41 -13.89
C ASP A 97 5.83 45.75 -15.33
N ILE A 98 4.69 46.44 -15.49
CA ILE A 98 4.14 46.80 -16.81
C ILE A 98 5.10 47.69 -17.61
N ASN A 99 6.07 48.36 -16.97
CA ASN A 99 7.08 49.15 -17.68
C ASN A 99 8.17 48.28 -18.33
N LYS A 100 8.38 47.06 -17.83
CA LYS A 100 9.33 46.09 -18.39
C LYS A 100 8.70 45.17 -19.42
N VAL A 101 7.37 45.13 -19.50
CA VAL A 101 6.63 44.39 -20.51
C VAL A 101 6.18 45.34 -21.60
N ASP A 102 6.35 44.94 -22.87
CA ASP A 102 5.79 45.65 -24.00
C ASP A 102 4.26 45.49 -23.99
N ALA A 103 3.59 46.36 -23.23
CA ALA A 103 2.15 46.32 -23.00
C ALA A 103 1.35 46.44 -24.30
N ASN A 104 1.85 47.17 -25.30
CA ASN A 104 1.24 47.24 -26.63
C ASN A 104 1.24 45.87 -27.32
N LYS A 105 2.38 45.16 -27.31
CA LYS A 105 2.44 43.80 -27.83
C LYS A 105 1.53 42.85 -27.06
N LEU A 106 1.49 42.95 -25.73
CA LEU A 106 0.60 42.14 -24.89
C LEU A 106 -0.87 42.29 -25.28
N ILE A 107 -1.36 43.54 -25.36
CA ILE A 107 -2.75 43.83 -25.75
C ILE A 107 -3.03 43.36 -27.18
N SER A 108 -2.10 43.57 -28.11
CA SER A 108 -2.21 43.07 -29.49
C SER A 108 -2.38 41.54 -29.54
N TYR A 109 -1.62 40.80 -28.72
CA TYR A 109 -1.76 39.36 -28.62
C TYR A 109 -3.09 38.92 -28.01
N LEU A 110 -3.52 39.55 -26.92
CA LEU A 110 -4.81 39.24 -26.28
C LEU A 110 -5.99 39.50 -27.21
N ARG A 111 -5.93 40.56 -28.01
CA ARG A 111 -6.94 40.89 -29.04
C ARG A 111 -7.12 39.75 -30.05
N GLN A 112 -6.03 39.10 -30.46
CA GLN A 112 -6.08 37.99 -31.42
C GLN A 112 -6.83 36.76 -30.89
N ILE A 113 -6.98 36.63 -29.58
CA ILE A 113 -7.58 35.47 -28.92
C ILE A 113 -9.13 35.50 -28.95
N LYS A 114 -9.76 36.59 -29.43
CA LYS A 114 -11.23 36.72 -29.61
C LYS A 114 -12.06 36.25 -28.38
N ARG A 115 -11.60 36.58 -27.18
CA ARG A 115 -12.27 36.28 -25.90
C ARG A 115 -12.28 37.50 -24.99
N ASN A 116 -13.22 37.54 -24.05
CA ASN A 116 -13.30 38.59 -23.04
C ASN A 116 -12.27 38.33 -21.93
N PHE A 117 -11.44 39.33 -21.65
CA PHE A 117 -10.41 39.27 -20.61
C PHE A 117 -10.59 40.39 -19.61
N ASN A 118 -10.53 40.03 -18.33
CA ASN A 118 -10.38 40.97 -17.23
C ASN A 118 -8.90 40.98 -16.82
N LEU A 119 -8.22 42.08 -17.11
CA LEU A 119 -6.83 42.31 -16.74
C LEU A 119 -6.75 42.98 -15.38
N THR A 120 -6.31 42.24 -14.38
CA THR A 120 -6.11 42.78 -13.04
C THR A 120 -4.71 43.34 -12.94
N VAL A 121 -4.57 44.63 -12.61
CA VAL A 121 -3.28 45.36 -12.58
C VAL A 121 -3.14 46.21 -11.33
N LYS A 122 -1.91 46.58 -10.97
CA LYS A 122 -1.68 47.55 -9.89
C LYS A 122 -2.33 48.88 -10.24
N GLU A 123 -2.84 49.55 -9.20
CA GLU A 123 -3.51 50.86 -9.31
C GLU A 123 -2.69 51.88 -10.13
N ASN A 124 -1.39 52.01 -9.82
CA ASN A 124 -0.49 52.94 -10.52
C ASN A 124 -0.31 52.66 -12.02
N ASP A 125 -0.53 51.41 -12.46
CA ASP A 125 -0.34 51.01 -13.85
C ASP A 125 -1.66 50.97 -14.65
N SER A 126 -2.80 51.07 -13.97
CA SER A 126 -4.13 50.92 -14.55
C SER A 126 -4.47 51.97 -15.61
N GLY A 127 -4.17 53.25 -15.35
CA GLY A 127 -4.44 54.33 -16.29
C GLY A 127 -3.66 54.18 -17.60
N LYS A 128 -2.40 53.76 -17.49
CA LYS A 128 -1.55 53.47 -18.65
C LYS A 128 -2.11 52.32 -19.48
N LEU A 129 -2.53 51.23 -18.83
CA LEU A 129 -3.05 50.07 -19.55
C LEU A 129 -4.44 50.32 -20.16
N LYS A 130 -5.32 51.07 -19.48
CA LYS A 130 -6.61 51.52 -20.03
C LYS A 130 -6.42 52.33 -21.30
N HIS A 131 -5.55 53.33 -21.27
CA HIS A 131 -5.21 54.15 -22.43
C HIS A 131 -4.68 53.32 -23.62
N ILE A 132 -3.86 52.29 -23.34
CA ILE A 132 -3.36 51.37 -24.39
C ILE A 132 -4.52 50.53 -24.98
N VAL A 133 -5.41 49.99 -24.14
CA VAL A 133 -6.58 49.22 -24.57
C VAL A 133 -7.50 50.06 -25.45
N ASP A 134 -7.72 51.33 -25.08
CA ASP A 134 -8.56 52.28 -25.81
C ASP A 134 -7.97 52.63 -27.18
N ILE A 135 -6.68 52.96 -27.25
CA ILE A 135 -5.98 53.24 -28.53
C ILE A 135 -6.06 52.05 -29.47
N ASN A 136 -5.97 50.82 -28.94
CA ASN A 136 -6.01 49.61 -29.75
C ASN A 136 -7.44 49.15 -30.08
N GLY A 137 -8.50 49.84 -29.61
CA GLY A 137 -9.89 49.51 -29.89
C GLY A 137 -10.30 48.12 -29.41
N CYS A 138 -9.80 47.68 -28.25
CA CYS A 138 -9.99 46.33 -27.74
C CYS A 138 -11.23 46.24 -26.82
N ASN A 139 -12.43 46.15 -27.40
CA ASN A 139 -13.69 46.07 -26.64
C ASN A 139 -13.84 44.81 -25.77
N ASN A 140 -13.02 43.79 -26.01
CA ASN A 140 -13.02 42.52 -25.30
C ASN A 140 -12.02 42.47 -24.13
N ILE A 141 -11.39 43.58 -23.76
CA ILE A 141 -10.41 43.63 -22.67
C ILE A 141 -10.84 44.70 -21.68
N HIS A 142 -11.08 44.29 -20.44
CA HIS A 142 -11.44 45.17 -19.33
C HIS A 142 -10.29 45.24 -18.34
N VAL A 143 -9.82 46.44 -18.04
CA VAL A 143 -8.75 46.65 -17.06
C VAL A 143 -9.37 46.91 -15.68
N ILE A 144 -9.10 46.00 -14.74
CA ILE A 144 -9.56 46.07 -13.35
C ILE A 144 -8.40 46.54 -12.48
N GLU A 145 -8.64 47.63 -11.75
CA GLU A 145 -7.70 48.16 -10.76
C GLU A 145 -7.67 47.26 -9.52
N HIS A 146 -6.51 46.67 -9.24
CA HIS A 146 -6.26 46.00 -7.97
C HIS A 146 -5.99 47.06 -6.90
N ARG A 147 -7.04 47.58 -6.28
CA ARG A 147 -6.92 48.39 -5.07
C ARG A 147 -6.45 47.48 -3.94
N LYS A 148 -5.24 47.71 -3.42
CA LYS A 148 -4.82 47.13 -2.14
C LYS A 148 -5.77 47.68 -1.09
N ARG A 149 -6.82 46.94 -0.77
CA ARG A 149 -7.77 47.31 0.28
C ARG A 149 -6.99 47.56 1.57
N LYS A 150 -7.19 48.74 2.18
CA LYS A 150 -6.66 49.03 3.51
C LYS A 150 -7.33 48.06 4.47
N TYR A 151 -6.53 47.16 5.03
CA TYR A 151 -6.92 45.94 5.74
C TYR A 151 -7.82 46.14 6.98
N ASN A 152 -8.10 47.37 7.42
CA ASN A 152 -8.63 47.60 8.77
C ASN A 152 -10.12 47.97 8.84
N ALA A 153 -10.78 48.37 7.76
CA ALA A 153 -12.17 48.86 7.83
C ALA A 153 -13.22 47.88 7.28
N GLU A 154 -12.86 47.08 6.26
CA GLU A 154 -13.77 46.09 5.69
C GLU A 154 -13.75 44.75 6.45
N GLU A 155 -12.75 44.45 7.29
CA GLU A 155 -12.78 43.23 8.10
C GLU A 155 -13.93 43.23 9.13
N GLU A 156 -14.32 44.39 9.65
CA GLU A 156 -15.47 44.51 10.56
C GLU A 156 -16.82 44.36 9.81
N GLU A 157 -16.95 44.97 8.63
CA GLU A 157 -18.17 44.89 7.81
C GLU A 157 -18.34 43.51 7.15
N GLU A 158 -17.25 42.90 6.69
CA GLU A 158 -17.24 41.54 6.13
C GLU A 158 -17.37 40.47 7.22
N GLN A 159 -16.92 40.73 8.47
CA GLN A 159 -17.23 39.86 9.62
C GLN A 159 -18.70 39.96 10.05
N LEU A 160 -19.30 41.15 10.01
CA LEU A 160 -20.73 41.36 10.28
C LEU A 160 -21.62 40.70 9.20
N GLU A 161 -21.26 40.78 7.92
CA GLU A 161 -21.94 40.05 6.85
C GLU A 161 -21.70 38.53 6.91
N ARG A 162 -20.49 38.07 7.26
CA ARG A 162 -20.19 36.63 7.43
C ARG A 162 -20.93 36.01 8.63
N GLN A 163 -21.27 36.80 9.65
CA GLN A 163 -22.12 36.36 10.76
C GLN A 163 -23.61 36.20 10.36
N GLN A 164 -24.06 36.83 9.28
CA GLN A 164 -25.43 36.73 8.77
C GLN A 164 -25.60 35.74 7.61
N ARG A 165 -24.52 35.19 7.06
CA ARG A 165 -24.60 34.13 6.04
C ARG A 165 -24.98 32.82 6.72
N GLU A 166 -26.02 32.15 6.20
CA GLU A 166 -26.32 30.77 6.56
C GLU A 166 -25.02 29.94 6.49
N PRO A 167 -24.77 29.06 7.48
CA PRO A 167 -23.53 28.30 7.55
C PRO A 167 -23.31 27.58 6.22
N LEU A 168 -22.21 27.90 5.54
CA LEU A 168 -21.87 27.30 4.26
C LEU A 168 -21.92 25.77 4.41
N PRO A 169 -22.47 25.01 3.44
CA PRO A 169 -22.56 23.54 3.51
C PRO A 169 -21.24 22.85 3.84
N VAL A 170 -20.12 23.49 3.51
CA VAL A 170 -18.76 23.05 3.85
C VAL A 170 -18.50 23.04 5.36
N SER A 171 -19.04 23.99 6.12
CA SER A 171 -18.89 24.01 7.58
C SER A 171 -19.57 22.80 8.23
N GLU A 172 -20.71 22.36 7.67
CA GLU A 172 -21.43 21.18 8.11
C GLU A 172 -20.67 19.88 7.78
N ILE A 173 -19.93 19.84 6.66
CA ILE A 173 -19.08 18.70 6.29
C ILE A 173 -17.74 18.70 7.04
N MET A 174 -17.15 19.88 7.30
CA MET A 174 -15.85 20.02 7.96
C MET A 174 -15.93 19.77 9.46
N LYS A 175 -17.07 20.07 10.10
CA LYS A 175 -17.29 19.82 11.53
C LYS A 175 -17.08 18.35 11.92
N PRO A 176 -17.76 17.35 11.31
CA PRO A 176 -17.55 15.94 11.65
C PRO A 176 -16.14 15.45 11.32
N LEU A 177 -15.48 16.01 10.29
CA LEU A 177 -14.08 15.70 9.98
C LEU A 177 -13.12 16.20 11.08
N LYS A 178 -13.30 17.45 11.54
CA LYS A 178 -12.51 18.02 12.65
C LYS A 178 -12.74 17.26 13.95
N GLU A 179 -13.99 16.90 14.24
CA GLU A 179 -14.34 16.08 15.41
C GLU A 179 -13.70 14.69 15.33
N SER A 180 -13.73 14.06 14.15
CA SER A 180 -13.08 12.76 13.92
C SER A 180 -11.57 12.83 14.08
N LEU A 181 -10.93 13.89 13.54
CA LEU A 181 -9.50 14.12 13.67
C LEU A 181 -9.11 14.37 15.13
N SER A 182 -9.85 15.22 15.85
CA SER A 182 -9.62 15.49 17.27
C SER A 182 -9.77 14.23 18.13
N THR A 183 -10.78 13.40 17.82
CA THR A 183 -10.99 12.11 18.48
C THR A 183 -9.81 11.17 18.23
N TYR A 184 -9.34 11.09 16.99
CA TYR A 184 -8.17 10.29 16.63
C TYR A 184 -6.89 10.78 17.33
N GLU A 185 -6.63 12.09 17.35
CA GLU A 185 -5.48 12.68 18.04
C GLU A 185 -5.51 12.42 19.55
N LYS A 186 -6.68 12.59 20.18
CA LYS A 186 -6.86 12.29 21.60
C LYS A 186 -6.54 10.83 21.90
N ARG A 187 -7.11 9.91 21.11
CA ARG A 187 -6.85 8.48 21.24
C ARG A 187 -5.37 8.16 21.02
N LEU A 188 -4.74 8.73 19.99
CA LEU A 188 -3.32 8.52 19.73
C LEU A 188 -2.47 8.96 20.93
N ARG A 189 -2.78 10.11 21.56
CA ARG A 189 -2.12 10.57 22.79
C ARG A 189 -2.33 9.60 23.95
N GLU A 190 -3.54 9.10 24.17
CA GLU A 190 -3.85 8.12 25.23
C GLU A 190 -3.04 6.82 25.05
N PHE A 191 -2.99 6.30 23.82
CA PHE A 191 -2.19 5.13 23.47
C PHE A 191 -0.69 5.37 23.63
N THR A 192 -0.19 6.57 23.34
CA THR A 192 1.21 6.93 23.53
C THR A 192 1.57 7.07 25.02
N LEU A 193 0.70 7.67 25.83
CA LEU A 193 0.93 7.88 27.27
C LEU A 193 0.82 6.59 28.09
N SER A 194 -0.07 5.67 27.66
CA SER A 194 -0.33 4.43 28.39
C SER A 194 -0.57 3.22 27.46
N PRO A 195 0.42 2.79 26.66
CA PRO A 195 0.22 1.73 25.67
C PRO A 195 -0.32 0.43 26.28
N SER A 196 0.23 0.02 27.43
CA SER A 196 -0.12 -1.26 28.08
C SER A 196 -1.55 -1.31 28.63
N SER A 197 -2.16 -0.17 29.00
CA SER A 197 -3.53 -0.15 29.52
C SER A 197 -4.58 -0.42 28.44
N HIS A 198 -4.20 -0.31 27.17
CA HIS A 198 -5.07 -0.50 26.02
C HIS A 198 -5.02 -1.93 25.47
N VAL A 199 -4.15 -2.80 26.00
CA VAL A 199 -4.07 -4.20 25.57
C VAL A 199 -5.39 -4.91 25.93
N PRO A 200 -6.11 -5.50 24.96
CA PRO A 200 -7.39 -6.15 25.20
C PRO A 200 -7.29 -7.24 26.25
N PHE A 201 -8.29 -7.32 27.13
CA PHE A 201 -8.33 -8.33 28.19
C PHE A 201 -8.32 -9.77 27.64
N ALA A 202 -8.93 -9.99 26.47
CA ALA A 202 -8.89 -11.28 25.76
C ALA A 202 -7.45 -11.79 25.52
N LEU A 203 -6.48 -10.88 25.33
CA LEU A 203 -5.07 -11.25 25.12
C LEU A 203 -4.36 -11.66 26.41
N ALA A 204 -4.85 -11.26 27.59
CA ALA A 204 -4.24 -11.63 28.86
C ALA A 204 -4.22 -13.16 29.06
N LYS A 205 -5.21 -13.87 28.51
CA LYS A 205 -5.31 -15.35 28.53
C LYS A 205 -4.21 -16.04 27.70
N LEU A 206 -3.54 -15.31 26.81
CA LEU A 206 -2.53 -15.83 25.89
C LEU A 206 -1.08 -15.66 26.38
N ASN A 207 -0.89 -15.11 27.59
CA ASN A 207 0.44 -14.87 28.19
C ASN A 207 1.36 -14.03 27.28
N VAL A 208 0.79 -13.00 26.64
CA VAL A 208 1.55 -12.02 25.85
C VAL A 208 2.31 -11.05 26.78
N SER A 209 3.18 -10.22 26.21
CA SER A 209 3.85 -9.15 26.95
C SER A 209 2.86 -8.31 27.77
N LYS A 210 3.29 -7.86 28.96
CA LYS A 210 2.51 -6.94 29.80
C LYS A 210 2.90 -5.47 29.57
N GLU A 211 4.02 -5.24 28.91
CA GLU A 211 4.57 -3.91 28.66
C GLU A 211 4.68 -3.64 27.17
N TYR A 212 4.04 -2.56 26.73
CA TYR A 212 4.03 -2.11 25.35
C TYR A 212 4.55 -0.67 25.22
N ARG A 213 4.99 -0.34 24.01
CA ARG A 213 5.35 1.02 23.57
C ARG A 213 4.61 1.35 22.28
N SER A 214 4.23 2.61 22.11
CA SER A 214 3.67 3.10 20.84
C SER A 214 4.79 3.19 19.80
N MET A 215 4.52 2.70 18.59
CA MET A 215 5.43 2.82 17.45
C MET A 215 5.09 4.01 16.55
N MET A 216 4.16 4.88 16.97
CA MET A 216 3.61 5.95 16.13
C MET A 216 4.36 7.29 16.23
N HIS A 217 5.33 7.43 17.13
CA HIS A 217 6.15 8.64 17.29
C HIS A 217 7.63 8.33 17.07
N ALA A 218 8.27 9.15 16.24
CA ALA A 218 9.68 9.05 15.89
C ALA A 218 10.61 9.73 16.91
N GLU A 219 10.06 10.58 17.80
CA GLU A 219 10.88 11.42 18.68
C GLU A 219 11.46 10.61 19.85
N GLY A 220 12.69 10.14 19.67
CA GLY A 220 13.67 10.00 20.76
C GLY A 220 14.35 8.64 20.89
N HIS A 221 13.75 7.55 20.43
CA HIS A 221 14.32 6.19 20.43
C HIS A 221 13.63 5.32 19.36
N GLY A 222 13.51 5.86 18.15
CA GLY A 222 12.76 5.24 17.06
C GLY A 222 13.38 3.92 16.59
N LEU A 223 12.60 3.09 15.90
CA LEU A 223 13.15 1.91 15.20
C LEU A 223 14.24 2.31 14.18
N GLU A 224 14.18 3.56 13.70
CA GLU A 224 15.14 4.23 12.82
C GLU A 224 16.57 4.24 13.39
N ASP A 225 16.78 4.76 14.60
CA ASP A 225 18.10 4.80 15.23
C ASP A 225 18.69 3.40 15.45
N LEU A 226 17.82 2.40 15.59
CA LEU A 226 18.23 1.03 15.75
C LEU A 226 18.72 0.44 14.42
N ILE A 227 17.96 0.59 13.34
CA ILE A 227 18.25 -0.09 12.06
C ILE A 227 19.28 0.64 11.18
N ASP A 228 19.48 1.93 11.37
CA ASP A 228 20.35 2.71 10.52
C ASP A 228 21.83 2.32 10.74
N GLY A 229 22.53 2.03 9.63
CA GLY A 229 23.92 1.55 9.65
C GLY A 229 24.09 0.04 9.87
N LEU A 230 23.01 -0.71 10.12
CA LEU A 230 23.08 -2.17 10.18
C LEU A 230 23.17 -2.80 8.79
N ALA A 231 23.78 -3.99 8.73
CA ALA A 231 23.63 -4.85 7.58
C ALA A 231 22.15 -5.23 7.41
N ILE A 232 21.71 -5.42 6.16
CA ILE A 232 20.29 -5.68 5.83
C ILE A 232 19.74 -6.88 6.60
N GLU A 233 20.53 -7.94 6.75
CA GLU A 233 20.12 -9.14 7.49
C GLU A 233 19.86 -8.83 8.98
N ASP A 234 20.74 -8.07 9.61
CA ASP A 234 20.60 -7.67 11.03
C ASP A 234 19.41 -6.71 11.21
N ALA A 235 19.22 -5.78 10.27
CA ALA A 235 18.08 -4.89 10.26
C ALA A 235 16.76 -5.67 10.11
N ILE A 236 16.70 -6.69 9.25
CA ILE A 236 15.54 -7.57 9.09
C ILE A 236 15.25 -8.35 10.35
N VAL A 237 16.27 -8.92 10.99
CA VAL A 237 16.13 -9.65 12.26
C VAL A 237 15.57 -8.73 13.34
N MET A 238 16.12 -7.53 13.46
CA MET A 238 15.66 -6.58 14.45
C MET A 238 14.25 -6.08 14.17
N ILE A 239 13.88 -5.82 12.91
CA ILE A 239 12.50 -5.46 12.55
C ILE A 239 11.56 -6.61 12.91
N GLY A 240 11.87 -7.84 12.51
CA GLY A 240 11.06 -9.01 12.85
C GLY A 240 10.85 -9.14 14.36
N GLN A 241 11.94 -9.03 15.13
CA GLN A 241 11.93 -9.08 16.58
C GLN A 241 11.03 -8.02 17.24
N GLN A 242 10.94 -6.83 16.64
CA GLN A 242 10.17 -5.71 17.19
C GLN A 242 8.68 -5.77 16.86
N PHE A 243 8.30 -6.49 15.80
CA PHE A 243 6.90 -6.59 15.36
C PHE A 243 6.20 -7.90 15.75
N VAL A 244 6.94 -8.93 16.17
CA VAL A 244 6.35 -10.15 16.74
C VAL A 244 5.70 -9.83 18.09
N GLU A 245 4.46 -10.28 18.28
CA GLU A 245 3.57 -9.95 19.41
C GLU A 245 3.20 -8.47 19.54
N SER A 246 3.37 -7.69 18.47
CA SER A 246 2.81 -6.34 18.38
C SER A 246 1.29 -6.39 18.21
N VAL A 247 0.62 -5.41 18.80
CA VAL A 247 -0.84 -5.25 18.74
C VAL A 247 -1.18 -4.05 17.88
N LEU A 248 -1.99 -4.29 16.86
CA LEU A 248 -2.56 -3.28 15.99
C LEU A 248 -3.94 -2.92 16.49
N PHE A 249 -4.26 -1.63 16.55
CA PHE A 249 -5.58 -1.15 16.94
C PHE A 249 -6.17 -0.27 15.86
N SER A 250 -7.34 -0.67 15.36
CA SER A 250 -8.11 0.12 14.40
C SER A 250 -8.88 1.24 15.10
N ASN A 251 -9.20 2.30 14.36
CA ASN A 251 -10.03 3.37 14.91
C ASN A 251 -11.44 2.88 15.35
N GLU A 252 -11.91 1.76 14.80
CA GLU A 252 -13.23 1.17 15.03
C GLU A 252 -13.30 0.21 16.23
N GLY A 253 -12.22 0.10 17.01
CA GLY A 253 -12.21 -0.71 18.24
C GLY A 253 -11.92 -2.20 18.01
N SER A 254 -11.47 -2.59 16.82
CA SER A 254 -10.88 -3.92 16.61
C SER A 254 -9.38 -3.91 16.83
N TYR A 255 -8.85 -5.05 17.26
CA TYR A 255 -7.44 -5.27 17.47
C TYR A 255 -6.92 -6.48 16.69
N VAL A 256 -5.61 -6.50 16.43
CA VAL A 256 -4.88 -7.64 15.86
C VAL A 256 -3.57 -7.81 16.61
N LEU A 257 -3.38 -8.94 17.29
CA LEU A 257 -2.10 -9.38 17.83
C LEU A 257 -1.35 -10.19 16.77
N ILE A 258 -0.20 -9.69 16.32
CA ILE A 258 0.67 -10.35 15.35
C ILE A 258 1.42 -11.49 16.05
N THR A 259 1.15 -12.74 15.67
CA THR A 259 1.89 -13.89 16.24
C THR A 259 3.03 -14.34 15.35
N GLN A 260 2.94 -14.04 14.04
CA GLN A 260 3.96 -14.34 13.06
C GLN A 260 3.85 -13.40 11.84
N LEU A 261 4.99 -13.09 11.26
CA LEU A 261 5.11 -12.20 10.10
C LEU A 261 6.26 -12.61 9.21
N GLU A 262 6.26 -12.12 7.98
CA GLU A 262 7.36 -12.24 7.03
C GLU A 262 7.88 -10.86 6.68
N VAL A 263 9.19 -10.69 6.57
CA VAL A 263 9.82 -9.43 6.17
C VAL A 263 10.28 -9.53 4.71
N TYR A 264 10.01 -8.46 3.97
CA TYR A 264 10.40 -8.25 2.58
C TYR A 264 11.18 -6.95 2.49
N TYR A 265 12.30 -6.97 1.77
CA TYR A 265 13.11 -5.78 1.56
C TYR A 265 12.85 -5.24 0.16
N LYS A 266 12.49 -3.95 0.04
CA LYS A 266 12.08 -3.30 -1.22
C LYS A 266 13.28 -2.94 -2.10
N ASP A 267 14.05 -3.95 -2.44
CA ASP A 267 15.13 -3.90 -3.41
C ASP A 267 15.21 -5.25 -4.11
N ARG A 268 14.93 -5.27 -5.42
CA ARG A 268 14.89 -6.51 -6.20
C ARG A 268 16.26 -7.17 -6.38
N GLU A 269 17.35 -6.41 -6.26
CA GLU A 269 18.70 -6.95 -6.34
C GLU A 269 19.06 -7.78 -5.10
N ILE A 270 18.39 -7.51 -3.98
CA ILE A 270 18.56 -8.21 -2.70
C ILE A 270 17.43 -9.24 -2.50
N ASP A 271 16.18 -8.84 -2.71
CA ASP A 271 14.97 -9.64 -2.53
C ASP A 271 14.14 -9.67 -3.82
N ASP A 272 14.37 -10.70 -4.64
CA ASP A 272 13.68 -10.92 -5.91
C ASP A 272 12.21 -11.36 -5.75
N ALA A 273 11.74 -11.53 -4.51
CA ALA A 273 10.32 -11.70 -4.19
C ALA A 273 9.62 -10.38 -3.81
N SER A 274 10.36 -9.28 -3.66
CA SER A 274 9.77 -7.98 -3.36
C SER A 274 8.98 -7.42 -4.56
N ILE A 275 7.71 -7.09 -4.31
CA ILE A 275 6.83 -6.51 -5.31
C ILE A 275 6.83 -4.99 -5.14
N ASN A 276 7.60 -4.28 -5.98
CA ASN A 276 7.68 -2.80 -6.03
C ASN A 276 6.39 -2.11 -6.56
N ASN A 277 5.21 -2.68 -6.35
CA ASN A 277 3.97 -2.15 -6.92
C ASN A 277 3.41 -0.95 -6.13
N VAL A 278 3.82 -0.79 -4.86
CA VAL A 278 3.52 0.42 -4.11
C VAL A 278 4.64 1.42 -4.41
N GLN A 279 4.41 2.31 -5.39
CA GLN A 279 5.19 3.54 -5.46
C GLN A 279 4.89 4.30 -4.15
N LEU A 280 5.85 4.32 -3.25
CA LEU A 280 5.78 5.05 -2.00
C LEU A 280 5.89 6.54 -2.36
N VAL A 281 4.75 7.17 -2.63
CA VAL A 281 4.71 8.57 -3.06
C VAL A 281 4.96 9.53 -1.87
N ASP A 282 4.85 9.03 -0.63
CA ASP A 282 4.91 9.86 0.58
C ASP A 282 6.01 9.46 1.56
N ASN A 283 6.69 10.46 2.12
CA ASN A 283 7.66 10.36 3.22
C ASN A 283 7.03 9.86 4.55
N GLU A 284 5.74 9.49 4.59
CA GLU A 284 5.09 9.01 5.81
C GLU A 284 5.66 7.67 6.31
N TYR A 285 5.95 6.75 5.39
CA TYR A 285 6.49 5.43 5.69
C TYR A 285 7.93 5.48 6.19
N GLU A 286 8.64 6.59 5.94
CA GLU A 286 10.00 6.79 6.41
C GLU A 286 10.04 7.04 7.93
N LYS A 287 8.97 7.63 8.49
CA LYS A 287 8.93 8.10 9.88
C LYS A 287 8.20 7.16 10.83
N ARG A 288 7.23 6.38 10.35
CA ARG A 288 6.38 5.51 11.19
C ARG A 288 5.87 4.29 10.43
N PRO A 289 5.57 3.18 11.12
CA PRO A 289 4.94 2.03 10.49
C PRO A 289 3.51 2.37 10.05
N VAL A 290 3.14 1.96 8.85
CA VAL A 290 1.80 2.13 8.29
C VAL A 290 1.20 0.75 8.05
N VAL A 291 0.04 0.51 8.64
CA VAL A 291 -0.70 -0.75 8.46
C VAL A 291 -1.70 -0.60 7.32
N VAL A 292 -1.72 -1.58 6.43
CA VAL A 292 -2.65 -1.64 5.30
C VAL A 292 -3.24 -3.04 5.20
N VAL A 293 -4.54 -3.13 4.96
CA VAL A 293 -5.18 -4.37 4.55
C VAL A 293 -5.42 -4.30 3.04
N GLU A 294 -4.69 -5.10 2.28
CA GLU A 294 -4.74 -5.10 0.83
C GLU A 294 -5.64 -6.22 0.32
N ARG A 295 -6.60 -5.87 -0.56
CA ARG A 295 -7.33 -6.87 -1.35
C ARG A 295 -6.50 -7.30 -2.55
N LYS A 296 -6.17 -8.58 -2.64
CA LYS A 296 -5.59 -9.19 -3.83
C LYS A 296 -6.65 -9.94 -4.62
N THR A 297 -6.45 -10.04 -5.93
CA THR A 297 -7.33 -10.81 -6.82
C THR A 297 -6.49 -11.62 -7.80
N ALA A 298 -6.82 -12.90 -7.96
CA ALA A 298 -6.28 -13.73 -9.04
C ALA A 298 -7.29 -14.83 -9.40
N GLN A 299 -7.42 -15.14 -10.69
CA GLN A 299 -8.22 -16.27 -11.18
C GLN A 299 -9.62 -16.37 -10.54
N LYS A 300 -10.36 -15.25 -10.52
CA LYS A 300 -11.72 -15.12 -9.94
C LYS A 300 -11.82 -15.29 -8.42
N SER A 301 -10.70 -15.46 -7.72
CA SER A 301 -10.65 -15.47 -6.25
C SER A 301 -10.09 -14.15 -5.73
N ALA A 302 -10.66 -13.65 -4.64
CA ALA A 302 -10.13 -12.51 -3.90
C ALA A 302 -9.70 -12.98 -2.52
N TRP A 303 -8.59 -12.44 -2.02
CA TRP A 303 -8.13 -12.63 -0.65
C TRP A 303 -7.58 -11.32 -0.11
N TYR A 304 -7.29 -11.32 1.19
CA TYR A 304 -6.82 -10.15 1.91
C TYR A 304 -5.50 -10.44 2.60
N GLU A 305 -4.61 -9.45 2.55
CA GLU A 305 -3.29 -9.47 3.15
C GLU A 305 -3.20 -8.32 4.14
N LEU A 306 -2.80 -8.59 5.38
CA LEU A 306 -2.50 -7.58 6.37
C LEU A 306 -1.00 -7.28 6.32
N LYS A 307 -0.66 -6.03 6.02
CA LYS A 307 0.72 -5.59 5.82
C LYS A 307 1.06 -4.41 6.71
N LEU A 308 2.33 -4.32 7.07
CA LEU A 308 2.92 -3.12 7.63
C LEU A 308 4.05 -2.67 6.71
N TYR A 309 4.12 -1.37 6.48
CA TYR A 309 5.17 -0.74 5.70
C TYR A 309 5.98 0.15 6.62
N TYR A 310 7.30 0.00 6.60
CA TYR A 310 8.22 0.83 7.35
C TYR A 310 9.54 1.00 6.59
N LYS A 311 9.89 2.23 6.23
CA LYS A 311 10.99 2.55 5.31
C LYS A 311 10.98 1.63 4.07
N LYS A 312 12.07 0.91 3.84
CA LYS A 312 12.25 -0.06 2.75
C LYS A 312 11.74 -1.47 3.07
N TYR A 313 11.05 -1.66 4.19
CA TYR A 313 10.59 -2.96 4.64
C TYR A 313 9.07 -3.09 4.49
N GLU A 314 8.65 -4.22 3.96
CA GLU A 314 7.26 -4.67 3.94
C GLU A 314 7.15 -5.89 4.86
N LEU A 315 6.28 -5.82 5.86
CA LEU A 315 6.00 -6.89 6.79
C LEU A 315 4.63 -7.47 6.47
N LEU A 316 4.58 -8.74 6.07
CA LEU A 316 3.34 -9.45 5.80
C LEU A 316 2.95 -10.27 7.03
N VAL A 317 1.82 -9.95 7.64
CA VAL A 317 1.30 -10.72 8.78
C VAL A 317 0.75 -12.05 8.27
N THR A 318 1.40 -13.14 8.65
CA THR A 318 1.01 -14.49 8.23
C THR A 318 0.30 -15.26 9.32
N GLY A 319 0.17 -14.70 10.51
CA GLY A 319 -0.67 -15.26 11.56
C GLY A 319 -0.89 -14.29 12.69
N ALA A 320 -2.11 -14.31 13.18
CA ALA A 320 -2.56 -13.36 14.18
C ALA A 320 -3.77 -13.87 14.95
N VAL A 321 -3.98 -13.26 16.11
CA VAL A 321 -5.21 -13.30 16.88
C VAL A 321 -5.88 -11.94 16.73
N HIS A 322 -7.19 -11.88 16.53
CA HIS A 322 -7.92 -10.63 16.35
C HIS A 322 -9.30 -10.69 17.00
N GLY A 323 -9.87 -9.52 17.28
CA GLY A 323 -11.18 -9.41 17.93
C GLY A 323 -11.56 -7.95 18.12
N ARG A 324 -12.63 -7.70 18.87
CA ARG A 324 -12.98 -6.35 19.34
C ARG A 324 -12.46 -6.13 20.75
N VAL A 325 -12.09 -4.89 21.08
CA VAL A 325 -11.49 -4.54 22.39
C VAL A 325 -12.46 -4.79 23.55
N ASP A 326 -13.76 -4.67 23.29
CA ASP A 326 -14.85 -4.87 24.24
C ASP A 326 -15.32 -6.33 24.35
N GLU A 327 -14.75 -7.25 23.57
CA GLU A 327 -15.11 -8.67 23.59
C GLU A 327 -14.07 -9.51 24.33
N GLU A 328 -14.55 -10.53 25.05
CA GLU A 328 -13.67 -11.53 25.69
C GLU A 328 -13.20 -12.64 24.74
N THR A 329 -13.86 -12.78 23.60
CA THR A 329 -13.59 -13.78 22.58
C THR A 329 -12.67 -13.24 21.51
N PHE A 330 -11.90 -14.12 20.90
CA PHE A 330 -11.06 -13.78 19.77
C PHE A 330 -11.18 -14.82 18.65
N ASP A 331 -10.91 -14.37 17.44
CA ASP A 331 -10.67 -15.21 16.28
C ASP A 331 -9.18 -15.21 15.94
N CYS A 332 -8.77 -16.13 15.07
CA CYS A 332 -7.39 -16.23 14.65
C CYS A 332 -7.27 -16.67 13.20
N PHE A 333 -6.13 -16.33 12.57
CA PHE A 333 -5.81 -16.81 11.23
C PHE A 333 -4.36 -17.24 11.10
N LEU A 334 -4.11 -18.19 10.19
CA LEU A 334 -2.80 -18.69 9.79
C LEU A 334 -2.71 -18.77 8.25
N GLY A 335 -1.75 -18.06 7.67
CA GLY A 335 -1.45 -17.95 6.25
C GLY A 335 -1.47 -16.49 5.77
N SER A 336 -0.66 -16.19 4.74
CA SER A 336 -0.54 -14.85 4.14
C SER A 336 -1.84 -14.32 3.53
N SER A 337 -2.67 -15.19 2.95
CA SER A 337 -3.91 -14.82 2.24
C SER A 337 -5.18 -14.99 3.08
N ARG A 338 -5.10 -14.79 4.40
CA ARG A 338 -6.15 -15.16 5.36
C ARG A 338 -6.60 -14.03 6.28
N ALA A 339 -6.21 -12.78 6.01
CA ALA A 339 -6.72 -11.67 6.80
C ALA A 339 -8.26 -11.60 6.68
N PRO A 340 -9.00 -11.40 7.79
CA PRO A 340 -10.46 -11.34 7.76
C PRO A 340 -10.97 -10.13 6.98
N ASN A 341 -12.09 -10.30 6.28
CA ASN A 341 -12.75 -9.21 5.55
C ASN A 341 -13.18 -8.06 6.46
N SER A 342 -13.45 -8.33 7.74
CA SER A 342 -13.83 -7.31 8.72
C SER A 342 -12.72 -6.28 8.93
N LEU A 343 -11.45 -6.66 8.76
CA LEU A 343 -10.32 -5.73 8.90
C LEU A 343 -10.21 -4.74 7.74
N MET A 344 -10.85 -5.00 6.59
CA MET A 344 -10.78 -4.12 5.40
C MET A 344 -11.52 -2.81 5.58
N GLN A 345 -12.55 -2.80 6.42
CA GLN A 345 -13.36 -1.60 6.63
C GLN A 345 -12.61 -0.58 7.50
N GLN A 346 -11.56 -1.03 8.17
CA GLN A 346 -10.84 -0.28 9.18
C GLN A 346 -9.75 0.59 8.57
N SER A 347 -9.80 1.87 8.89
CA SER A 347 -8.76 2.85 8.59
C SER A 347 -8.00 3.23 9.87
N HIS A 348 -6.80 3.78 9.67
CA HIS A 348 -5.96 4.39 10.71
C HIS A 348 -5.65 3.45 11.89
N TRP A 349 -4.61 2.64 11.70
CA TRP A 349 -4.13 1.72 12.70
C TRP A 349 -3.07 2.35 13.60
N ILE A 350 -3.18 2.13 14.90
CA ILE A 350 -2.14 2.41 15.88
C ILE A 350 -1.36 1.12 16.12
N VAL A 351 -0.03 1.19 16.10
CA VAL A 351 0.84 0.04 16.32
C VAL A 351 1.48 0.13 17.70
N LEU A 352 1.23 -0.89 18.54
CA LEU A 352 1.89 -1.07 19.81
C LEU A 352 2.85 -2.26 19.74
N ALA A 353 4.11 -2.07 20.09
CA ALA A 353 5.11 -3.14 20.13
C ALA A 353 5.47 -3.50 21.58
N PRO A 354 5.84 -4.75 21.88
CA PRO A 354 6.39 -5.11 23.17
C PRO A 354 7.59 -4.22 23.53
N LYS A 355 7.64 -3.72 24.77
CA LYS A 355 8.77 -2.86 25.22
C LYS A 355 10.07 -3.65 25.29
N LYS A 356 9.99 -4.91 25.69
CA LYS A 356 11.09 -5.88 25.63
C LYS A 356 10.81 -6.85 24.50
N SER A 357 11.85 -7.18 23.75
CA SER A 357 11.76 -8.21 22.73
C SER A 357 11.19 -9.50 23.32
N VAL A 358 10.25 -10.10 22.61
CA VAL A 358 9.75 -11.44 22.92
C VAL A 358 10.66 -12.49 22.28
N PRO A 359 10.75 -13.70 22.84
CA PRO A 359 11.42 -14.82 22.18
C PRO A 359 10.70 -15.21 20.88
N PHE A 360 11.46 -15.43 19.82
CA PHE A 360 10.95 -15.78 18.50
C PHE A 360 11.81 -16.85 17.83
N GLU A 361 11.22 -17.54 16.85
CA GLU A 361 11.91 -18.47 15.95
C GLU A 361 11.92 -17.89 14.53
N ARG A 362 13.06 -18.04 13.85
CA ARG A 362 13.19 -17.72 12.43
C ARG A 362 12.79 -18.93 11.58
N ASP A 363 12.08 -18.69 10.50
CA ASP A 363 11.68 -19.71 9.54
C ASP A 363 11.74 -19.15 8.12
N ILE A 364 11.65 -20.04 7.13
CA ILE A 364 11.60 -19.66 5.71
C ILE A 364 10.24 -19.02 5.40
N ARG A 365 10.23 -17.99 4.53
CA ARG A 365 8.99 -17.34 4.07
C ARG A 365 8.07 -18.31 3.31
N LEU A 366 6.76 -18.08 3.37
CA LEU A 366 5.70 -18.85 2.70
C LEU A 366 5.52 -18.43 1.24
N LEU A 367 6.63 -18.26 0.51
CA LEU A 367 6.62 -17.86 -0.88
C LEU A 367 6.13 -18.99 -1.79
N GLN A 368 5.24 -18.66 -2.73
CA GLN A 368 4.75 -19.59 -3.76
C GLN A 368 5.64 -19.62 -5.01
N SER A 369 6.63 -18.72 -5.08
CA SER A 369 7.66 -18.70 -6.12
C SER A 369 8.90 -19.43 -5.62
N PHE A 370 8.85 -20.75 -5.66
CA PHE A 370 9.87 -21.61 -5.04
C PHE A 370 11.25 -21.49 -5.70
N ARG A 371 11.36 -20.96 -6.92
CA ARG A 371 12.65 -20.76 -7.59
C ARG A 371 13.33 -19.41 -7.32
N ASN A 372 12.65 -18.46 -6.69
CA ASN A 372 13.25 -17.17 -6.36
C ASN A 372 14.37 -17.38 -5.33
N ARG A 373 15.45 -16.61 -5.40
CA ARG A 373 16.55 -16.69 -4.41
C ARG A 373 16.02 -16.38 -3.00
N ALA A 374 15.13 -15.40 -2.94
CA ALA A 374 14.33 -15.01 -1.79
C ALA A 374 13.53 -16.13 -1.11
N SER A 375 13.21 -17.21 -1.83
CA SER A 375 12.32 -18.28 -1.36
C SER A 375 12.89 -19.11 -0.22
N THR A 376 14.21 -19.09 -0.02
CA THR A 376 14.90 -19.81 1.06
C THR A 376 15.36 -18.90 2.19
N PHE A 377 15.05 -17.60 2.14
CA PHE A 377 15.43 -16.68 3.21
C PHE A 377 14.64 -16.95 4.47
N GLU A 378 15.34 -17.05 5.60
CA GLU A 378 14.77 -17.23 6.94
C GLU A 378 14.30 -15.89 7.52
N TRP A 379 13.44 -15.21 6.77
CA TRP A 379 12.88 -13.89 7.09
C TRP A 379 11.41 -13.98 7.52
N ALA A 380 10.93 -15.17 7.89
CA ALA A 380 9.71 -15.34 8.65
C ALA A 380 10.03 -15.39 10.14
N PHE A 381 9.26 -14.68 10.94
CA PHE A 381 9.43 -14.56 12.38
C PHE A 381 8.17 -15.03 13.07
N LYS A 382 8.31 -15.96 14.02
CA LYS A 382 7.19 -16.59 14.73
C LYS A 382 7.42 -16.46 16.23
N SER A 383 6.40 -16.03 16.97
CA SER A 383 6.48 -16.03 18.43
C SER A 383 6.71 -17.43 18.98
N GLN A 384 7.68 -17.57 19.88
CA GLN A 384 7.97 -18.84 20.54
C GLN A 384 6.81 -19.27 21.47
N ASN A 385 6.12 -18.32 22.12
CA ASN A 385 4.93 -18.59 22.94
C ASN A 385 3.84 -19.26 22.09
N PHE A 386 3.58 -18.75 20.88
CA PHE A 386 2.58 -19.34 19.99
C PHE A 386 3.05 -20.63 19.32
N ILE A 387 4.36 -20.80 19.06
CA ILE A 387 4.92 -22.10 18.62
C ILE A 387 4.69 -23.18 19.67
N GLN A 388 4.97 -22.91 20.95
CA GLN A 388 4.75 -23.85 22.05
C GLN A 388 3.28 -24.28 22.16
N ARG A 389 2.35 -23.38 21.83
CA ARG A 389 0.90 -23.64 21.74
C ARG A 389 0.47 -24.31 20.43
N ARG A 390 1.42 -24.69 19.57
CA ARG A 390 1.19 -25.24 18.22
C ARG A 390 0.43 -24.29 17.27
N PHE A 391 0.37 -23.00 17.59
CA PHE A 391 -0.24 -21.98 16.75
C PHE A 391 0.83 -21.28 15.90
N HIS A 392 1.14 -21.88 14.76
CA HIS A 392 2.04 -21.29 13.76
C HIS A 392 1.71 -21.87 12.39
N THR A 393 2.05 -21.14 11.31
CA THR A 393 1.90 -21.67 9.95
C THR A 393 2.83 -22.84 9.72
N VAL A 394 2.28 -23.88 9.10
CA VAL A 394 3.07 -24.97 8.56
C VAL A 394 3.79 -24.51 7.30
N ASN A 395 5.11 -24.63 7.29
CA ASN A 395 5.92 -24.27 6.15
C ASN A 395 6.00 -25.44 5.15
N PRO A 396 5.67 -25.22 3.85
CA PRO A 396 5.70 -26.28 2.85
C PRO A 396 7.10 -26.87 2.60
N LEU A 397 8.17 -26.11 2.82
CA LEU A 397 9.55 -26.56 2.57
C LEU A 397 10.10 -27.42 3.70
N THR A 398 9.61 -27.24 4.93
CA THR A 398 10.05 -28.01 6.10
C THR A 398 8.99 -29.00 6.59
N TYR A 399 7.85 -29.11 5.91
CA TYR A 399 6.74 -30.01 6.30
C TYR A 399 7.14 -31.48 6.42
N TYR A 400 8.22 -31.92 5.77
CA TYR A 400 8.74 -33.29 5.87
C TYR A 400 9.49 -33.58 7.18
N GLN A 401 9.87 -32.56 7.95
CA GLN A 401 10.69 -32.69 9.16
C GLN A 401 9.84 -33.14 10.35
N GLY A 402 10.38 -34.04 11.18
CA GLY A 402 9.76 -34.46 12.44
C GLY A 402 8.45 -35.26 12.32
N ARG A 403 8.17 -35.87 11.17
CA ARG A 403 6.93 -36.62 10.91
C ARG A 403 7.15 -38.00 10.32
N ASP A 404 6.07 -38.79 10.32
CA ASP A 404 6.00 -40.04 9.58
C ASP A 404 6.08 -39.81 8.07
N VAL A 405 6.75 -40.75 7.41
CA VAL A 405 6.99 -40.70 5.97
C VAL A 405 5.71 -41.05 5.22
N ASP A 406 5.18 -40.06 4.51
CA ASP A 406 4.06 -40.17 3.59
C ASP A 406 4.35 -39.42 2.27
N TYR A 407 3.45 -39.50 1.29
CA TYR A 407 3.63 -38.77 0.04
C TYR A 407 3.73 -37.25 0.22
N TYR A 408 3.12 -36.66 1.25
CA TYR A 408 3.20 -35.21 1.49
C TYR A 408 4.58 -34.82 2.03
N SER A 409 5.18 -35.63 2.90
CA SER A 409 6.56 -35.45 3.36
C SER A 409 7.54 -35.55 2.19
N ILE A 410 7.33 -36.49 1.26
CA ILE A 410 8.17 -36.63 0.07
C ILE A 410 7.99 -35.42 -0.86
N ALA A 411 6.76 -34.98 -1.10
CA ALA A 411 6.48 -33.80 -1.91
C ALA A 411 7.10 -32.53 -1.30
N SER A 412 7.03 -32.36 0.02
CA SER A 412 7.66 -31.25 0.74
C SER A 412 9.19 -31.28 0.59
N PHE A 413 9.81 -32.45 0.72
CA PHE A 413 11.25 -32.59 0.54
C PHE A 413 11.69 -32.33 -0.92
N ILE A 414 10.91 -32.78 -1.91
CA ILE A 414 11.15 -32.44 -3.32
C ILE A 414 11.05 -30.92 -3.53
N LEU A 415 10.07 -30.27 -2.91
CA LEU A 415 9.87 -28.83 -2.99
C LEU A 415 11.06 -28.05 -2.41
N GLU A 416 11.57 -28.47 -1.25
CA GLU A 416 12.78 -27.92 -0.61
C GLU A 416 14.03 -28.10 -1.48
N CYS A 417 14.20 -29.28 -2.08
CA CYS A 417 15.32 -29.53 -2.97
C CYS A 417 15.22 -28.70 -4.26
N GLY A 418 13.99 -28.57 -4.79
CA GLY A 418 13.70 -27.79 -5.98
C GLY A 418 13.93 -26.29 -5.78
N SER A 419 13.63 -25.75 -4.59
CA SER A 419 13.84 -24.34 -4.31
C SER A 419 15.32 -23.95 -4.25
N LYS A 420 16.17 -24.89 -3.83
CA LYS A 420 17.64 -24.75 -3.84
C LYS A 420 18.28 -25.00 -5.21
N GLY A 421 17.47 -25.13 -6.27
CA GLY A 421 17.95 -25.32 -7.64
C GLY A 421 17.56 -26.67 -8.24
N ARG A 422 18.29 -27.76 -7.95
CA ARG A 422 18.00 -29.06 -8.58
C ARG A 422 17.99 -30.20 -7.57
N VAL A 423 17.19 -31.22 -7.85
CA VAL A 423 17.25 -32.49 -7.11
C VAL A 423 18.50 -33.25 -7.55
N THR A 424 19.48 -33.33 -6.67
CA THR A 424 20.70 -34.11 -6.87
C THR A 424 20.42 -35.62 -6.78
N ARG A 425 21.35 -36.45 -7.26
CA ARG A 425 21.26 -37.91 -7.12
C ARG A 425 21.13 -38.33 -5.65
N THR A 426 21.85 -37.68 -4.73
CA THR A 426 21.78 -37.95 -3.29
C THR A 426 20.41 -37.62 -2.72
N GLN A 427 19.81 -36.48 -3.10
CA GLN A 427 18.46 -36.12 -2.68
C GLN A 427 17.41 -37.07 -3.27
N ALA A 428 17.52 -37.44 -4.55
CA ALA A 428 16.65 -38.43 -5.17
C ALA A 428 16.75 -39.80 -4.45
N TRP A 429 17.95 -40.23 -4.07
CA TRP A 429 18.14 -41.45 -3.29
C TRP A 429 17.50 -41.37 -1.91
N LYS A 430 17.57 -40.21 -1.24
CA LYS A 430 16.84 -39.97 0.01
C LYS A 430 15.32 -40.06 -0.19
N CYS A 431 14.77 -39.50 -1.27
CA CYS A 431 13.36 -39.68 -1.64
C CYS A 431 13.01 -41.16 -1.85
N ARG A 432 13.87 -41.95 -2.52
CA ARG A 432 13.67 -43.40 -2.71
C ARG A 432 13.61 -44.13 -1.37
N ARG A 433 14.50 -43.79 -0.43
CA ARG A 433 14.46 -44.38 0.92
C ARG A 433 13.18 -44.04 1.67
N MET A 434 12.71 -42.80 1.56
CA MET A 434 11.42 -42.39 2.12
C MET A 434 10.27 -43.22 1.51
N LEU A 435 10.21 -43.29 0.18
CA LEU A 435 9.22 -44.11 -0.53
C LEU A 435 9.27 -45.58 -0.11
N TYR A 436 10.46 -46.15 0.04
CA TYR A 436 10.61 -47.53 0.47
C TYR A 436 10.16 -47.76 1.91
N LYS A 437 10.37 -46.79 2.82
CA LYS A 437 9.93 -46.89 4.22
C LYS A 437 8.40 -46.96 4.34
N MET A 438 7.67 -46.36 3.40
CA MET A 438 6.21 -46.38 3.36
C MET A 438 5.63 -47.47 2.44
N GLU A 439 6.45 -48.42 1.99
CA GLU A 439 6.04 -49.54 1.13
C GLU A 439 5.21 -49.11 -0.09
N PHE A 440 5.56 -47.99 -0.72
CA PHE A 440 4.77 -47.35 -1.77
C PHE A 440 4.42 -48.29 -2.95
N TRP A 441 5.24 -49.32 -3.18
CA TRP A 441 5.09 -50.29 -4.26
C TRP A 441 3.85 -51.18 -4.09
N VAL A 442 3.34 -51.35 -2.87
CA VAL A 442 2.07 -52.03 -2.60
C VAL A 442 0.92 -51.30 -3.29
N HIS A 443 0.93 -49.96 -3.30
CA HIS A 443 -0.04 -49.14 -4.04
C HIS A 443 0.08 -49.27 -5.56
N LEU A 444 1.23 -49.76 -6.05
CA LEU A 444 1.46 -50.04 -7.46
C LEU A 444 1.07 -51.48 -7.84
N GLY A 445 0.63 -52.31 -6.88
CA GLY A 445 0.31 -53.72 -7.12
C GLY A 445 1.53 -54.64 -7.21
N LEU A 446 2.70 -54.17 -6.73
CA LEU A 446 3.93 -54.94 -6.75
C LEU A 446 4.07 -55.74 -5.44
N LYS A 447 4.47 -57.01 -5.55
CA LYS A 447 4.53 -57.94 -4.40
C LYS A 447 5.80 -57.79 -3.56
N GLN A 448 6.86 -57.26 -4.14
CA GLN A 448 8.17 -57.13 -3.51
C GLN A 448 8.78 -55.76 -3.81
N LYS A 449 9.83 -55.42 -3.07
CA LYS A 449 10.56 -54.16 -3.23
C LYS A 449 11.13 -54.08 -4.66
N PRO A 450 10.66 -53.12 -5.49
CA PRO A 450 11.02 -53.07 -6.90
C PRO A 450 12.34 -52.34 -7.15
N SER A 451 12.99 -52.70 -8.25
CA SER A 451 14.06 -51.94 -8.89
C SER A 451 13.51 -50.63 -9.50
N PRO A 452 14.37 -49.63 -9.76
CA PRO A 452 13.93 -48.39 -10.40
C PRO A 452 13.20 -48.58 -11.73
N ASN A 453 13.63 -49.53 -12.57
CA ASN A 453 13.01 -49.79 -13.86
C ASN A 453 11.60 -50.38 -13.71
N GLU A 454 11.42 -51.34 -12.79
CA GLU A 454 10.11 -51.92 -12.49
C GLU A 454 9.13 -50.86 -11.97
N VAL A 455 9.61 -49.90 -11.17
CA VAL A 455 8.77 -48.77 -10.71
C VAL A 455 8.33 -47.91 -11.90
N LEU A 456 9.24 -47.52 -12.78
CA LEU A 456 8.92 -46.67 -13.93
C LEU A 456 7.94 -47.36 -14.89
N GLU A 457 8.08 -48.68 -15.09
CA GLU A 457 7.18 -49.47 -15.90
C GLU A 457 5.79 -49.59 -15.27
N ALA A 458 5.72 -49.89 -13.97
CA ALA A 458 4.46 -49.96 -13.23
C ALA A 458 3.73 -48.59 -13.24
N VAL A 459 4.46 -47.50 -13.12
CA VAL A 459 3.91 -46.14 -13.13
C VAL A 459 3.29 -45.77 -14.48
N LYS A 460 3.88 -46.21 -15.60
CA LYS A 460 3.32 -46.03 -16.96
C LYS A 460 1.99 -46.77 -17.12
N ASN A 461 1.90 -47.99 -16.57
CA ASN A 461 0.73 -48.86 -16.70
C ASN A 461 -0.38 -48.57 -15.68
N GLN A 462 -0.11 -47.76 -14.65
CA GLN A 462 -1.05 -47.51 -13.56
C GLN A 462 -1.94 -46.28 -13.80
N HIS A 463 -3.16 -46.49 -14.31
CA HIS A 463 -4.14 -45.41 -14.57
C HIS A 463 -4.75 -44.79 -13.30
N LYS A 464 -4.76 -45.51 -12.18
CA LYS A 464 -5.35 -45.04 -10.91
C LYS A 464 -4.49 -44.04 -10.15
N LEU A 465 -3.22 -43.88 -10.53
CA LEU A 465 -2.30 -42.99 -9.85
C LEU A 465 -2.56 -41.54 -10.28
N CYS A 466 -2.79 -40.63 -9.32
CA CYS A 466 -2.98 -39.23 -9.67
C CYS A 466 -1.71 -38.64 -10.32
N LYS A 467 -1.90 -37.66 -11.22
CA LYS A 467 -0.85 -37.06 -12.04
C LYS A 467 0.39 -36.65 -11.23
N MET A 468 0.21 -36.07 -10.04
CA MET A 468 1.32 -35.63 -9.19
C MET A 468 2.11 -36.78 -8.55
N LYS A 469 1.43 -37.85 -8.11
CA LYS A 469 2.14 -39.03 -7.60
C LYS A 469 2.95 -39.71 -8.70
N ARG A 470 2.38 -39.82 -9.91
CA ARG A 470 3.09 -40.32 -11.10
C ARG A 470 4.35 -39.52 -11.36
N TRP A 471 4.22 -38.20 -11.49
CA TRP A 471 5.35 -37.30 -11.75
C TRP A 471 6.43 -37.38 -10.66
N MET A 472 6.06 -37.43 -9.38
CA MET A 472 7.03 -37.59 -8.30
C MET A 472 7.81 -38.90 -8.39
N LEU A 473 7.14 -40.02 -8.71
CA LEU A 473 7.80 -41.31 -8.86
C LEU A 473 8.74 -41.32 -10.07
N GLU A 474 8.30 -40.77 -11.21
CA GLU A 474 9.12 -40.62 -12.40
C GLU A 474 10.37 -39.79 -12.13
N LEU A 475 10.22 -38.65 -11.46
CA LEU A 475 11.32 -37.76 -11.06
C LEU A 475 12.32 -38.50 -10.15
N VAL A 476 11.82 -39.19 -9.12
CA VAL A 476 12.66 -39.82 -8.09
C VAL A 476 13.36 -41.06 -8.63
N PHE A 477 12.71 -41.86 -9.48
CA PHE A 477 13.27 -43.11 -10.01
C PHE A 477 13.98 -42.96 -11.35
N SER A 478 13.93 -41.79 -11.99
CA SER A 478 14.74 -41.49 -13.18
C SER A 478 16.25 -41.71 -12.91
N PRO A 479 17.01 -42.27 -13.88
CA PRO A 479 18.47 -42.41 -13.78
C PRO A 479 19.17 -41.05 -13.73
N THR A 480 18.57 -40.04 -14.35
CA THR A 480 19.01 -38.64 -14.34
C THR A 480 17.84 -37.78 -13.87
N PRO A 481 17.75 -37.46 -12.56
CA PRO A 481 16.75 -36.53 -12.06
C PRO A 481 16.88 -35.21 -12.84
N GLY A 482 15.86 -34.85 -13.60
CA GLY A 482 15.86 -33.66 -14.44
C GLY A 482 15.86 -32.36 -13.62
N THR A 483 16.05 -31.23 -14.31
CA THR A 483 15.78 -29.91 -13.75
C THR A 483 14.28 -29.72 -13.56
N ILE A 484 13.84 -29.35 -12.35
CA ILE A 484 12.41 -29.15 -12.04
C ILE A 484 12.02 -27.70 -12.26
N THR A 485 11.14 -27.42 -13.21
CA THR A 485 10.68 -26.04 -13.48
C THR A 485 9.92 -25.42 -12.30
N ASN A 486 9.85 -24.08 -12.23
CA ASN A 486 9.07 -23.40 -11.18
C ASN A 486 7.57 -23.75 -11.28
N GLU A 487 7.09 -23.94 -12.50
CA GLU A 487 5.73 -24.36 -12.82
C GLU A 487 5.43 -25.73 -12.21
N GLU A 488 6.33 -26.71 -12.36
CA GLU A 488 6.18 -28.03 -11.75
C GLU A 488 6.14 -27.96 -10.22
N LEU A 489 7.03 -27.17 -9.59
CA LEU A 489 7.01 -26.97 -8.13
C LEU A 489 5.71 -26.31 -7.66
N THR A 490 5.26 -25.30 -8.40
CA THR A 490 4.00 -24.59 -8.12
C THR A 490 2.81 -25.53 -8.23
N VAL A 491 2.78 -26.39 -9.25
CA VAL A 491 1.72 -27.38 -9.46
C VAL A 491 1.76 -28.45 -8.36
N LEU A 492 2.95 -28.94 -7.98
CA LEU A 492 3.12 -29.85 -6.84
C LEU A 492 2.55 -29.24 -5.55
N TYR A 493 2.91 -27.98 -5.26
CA TYR A 493 2.39 -27.29 -4.08
C TYR A 493 0.87 -27.12 -4.14
N LYS A 494 0.35 -26.47 -5.18
CA LYS A 494 -1.08 -26.09 -5.27
C LYS A 494 -2.01 -27.31 -5.32
N ASN A 495 -1.65 -28.33 -6.10
CA ASN A 495 -2.54 -29.46 -6.37
C ASN A 495 -2.35 -30.62 -5.40
N PHE A 496 -1.22 -30.67 -4.66
CA PHE A 496 -0.92 -31.80 -3.78
C PHE A 496 -0.73 -31.38 -2.32
N LEU A 497 0.17 -30.45 -2.03
CA LEU A 497 0.50 -30.08 -0.65
C LEU A 497 -0.50 -29.12 0.00
N TYR A 498 -0.97 -28.12 -0.74
CA TYR A 498 -1.70 -26.97 -0.19
C TYR A 498 -2.92 -27.36 0.65
N GLN A 499 -3.75 -28.28 0.17
CA GLN A 499 -4.95 -28.70 0.93
C GLN A 499 -4.58 -29.38 2.25
N LYS A 500 -3.50 -30.16 2.28
CA LYS A 500 -3.02 -30.81 3.50
C LYS A 500 -2.49 -29.79 4.51
N LEU A 501 -1.69 -28.83 4.04
CA LEU A 501 -1.16 -27.74 4.88
C LEU A 501 -2.28 -26.84 5.41
N LYS A 502 -3.28 -26.54 4.57
CA LYS A 502 -4.48 -25.79 4.94
C LYS A 502 -5.26 -26.51 6.04
N ALA A 503 -5.49 -27.82 5.90
CA ALA A 503 -6.18 -28.61 6.92
C ALA A 503 -5.40 -28.63 8.25
N GLU A 504 -4.08 -28.72 8.21
CA GLU A 504 -3.23 -28.67 9.40
C GLU A 504 -3.29 -27.29 10.08
N ASN A 505 -3.19 -26.19 9.32
CA ASN A 505 -3.37 -24.84 9.86
C ASN A 505 -4.77 -24.65 10.46
N GLN A 506 -5.82 -25.18 9.84
CA GLN A 506 -7.18 -25.14 10.39
C GLN A 506 -7.30 -25.89 11.71
N LYS A 507 -6.65 -27.04 11.83
CA LYS A 507 -6.57 -27.78 13.10
C LYS A 507 -5.87 -26.96 14.18
N ARG A 508 -4.76 -26.29 13.84
CA ARG A 508 -4.01 -25.43 14.78
C ARG A 508 -4.80 -24.20 15.23
N MET A 509 -5.55 -23.55 14.33
CA MET A 509 -6.44 -22.43 14.68
C MET A 509 -7.50 -22.86 15.69
N LYS A 510 -8.17 -24.00 15.44
CA LYS A 510 -9.18 -24.57 16.36
C LYS A 510 -8.63 -25.04 17.71
N GLN A 511 -7.32 -25.23 17.84
CA GLN A 511 -6.68 -25.64 19.09
C GLN A 511 -6.31 -24.44 19.97
N LEU A 512 -6.18 -23.24 19.38
CA LEU A 512 -5.87 -22.02 20.12
C LEU A 512 -7.14 -21.38 20.70
N GLN A 513 -8.24 -21.42 19.94
CA GLN A 513 -9.58 -21.05 20.38
C GLN A 513 -10.10 -22.07 21.39
#